data_AF-A0A662AQU8-F1
#
_entry.id   AF-A0A662AQU8-F1
#
_cell.length_a   1.000
_cell.length_b   1.000
_cell.length_c   1.000
_cell.angle_alpha   90.00
_cell.angle_beta   90.00
_cell.angle_gamma   90.00
#
_symmetry.space_group_name_H-M   'P 1'
#
loop_
_entity.id
_entity.type
_entity.pdbx_description
1 polymer ?
#
loop_
_entity_poly.entity_id
_entity_poly.type
_entity_poly.pdbx_seq_one_letter_code
_entity_poly.pdbx_strand_id
1 'polypeptide(L)' 'MIRHFILGIDIGGTNTTFALIDRKGVIHFKENIPTHQYADAKLLVRRIQELINPSLQNNNQLIG' A
#
# COMPACT_ATOMS: atom_id res chain seq x y z
N MET A 1 13.68 16.38 6.96
CA MET A 1 12.49 16.08 7.79
C MET A 1 12.05 14.67 7.43
N ILE A 2 12.07 13.74 8.39
CA ILE A 2 11.65 12.35 8.14
C ILE A 2 10.12 12.33 8.09
N ARG A 3 9.54 11.88 6.98
CA ARG A 3 8.10 11.62 6.89
C ARG A 3 7.84 10.21 7.38
N HIS A 4 6.75 10.04 8.10
CA HIS A 4 6.31 8.74 8.58
C HIS A 4 4.99 8.43 7.90
N PHE A 5 4.90 7.22 7.39
CA PHE A 5 3.70 6.73 6.74
C PHE A 5 3.31 5.40 7.37
N ILE A 6 2.02 5.10 7.27
CA ILE A 6 1.41 3.83 7.63
C ILE A 6 0.80 3.28 6.35
N LEU A 7 0.98 1.98 6.12
CA LEU A 7 0.27 1.26 5.07
C LEU A 7 -0.89 0.48 5.69
N GLY A 8 -2.11 0.93 5.45
CA GLY A 8 -3.31 0.15 5.78
C GLY A 8 -3.64 -0.83 4.66
N ILE A 9 -3.89 -2.09 4.98
CA ILE A 9 -4.29 -3.14 4.03
C ILE A 9 -5.52 -3.85 4.57
N ASP A 10 -6.57 -3.92 3.76
CA ASP A 10 -7.81 -4.66 3.99
C ASP A 10 -7.98 -5.73 2.90
N ILE A 11 -7.78 -6.99 3.27
CA ILE A 11 -7.81 -8.14 2.35
C ILE A 11 -9.17 -8.83 2.46
N GLY A 12 -10.01 -8.67 1.43
CA GLY A 12 -11.25 -9.42 1.25
C GLY A 12 -11.10 -10.55 0.23
N GLY A 13 -12.12 -11.41 0.14
CA GLY A 13 -12.13 -12.54 -0.81
C GLY A 13 -12.15 -12.11 -2.28
N THR A 14 -12.84 -11.02 -2.59
CA THR A 14 -12.95 -10.51 -3.97
C THR A 14 -11.88 -9.47 -4.28
N ASN A 15 -11.68 -8.52 -3.35
CA ASN A 15 -10.84 -7.34 -3.52
C ASN A 15 -9.99 -7.09 -2.29
N THR A 16 -8.80 -6.50 -2.51
CA THR A 16 -7.90 -6.00 -1.49
C THR A 16 -7.79 -4.49 -1.65
N THR A 17 -8.14 -3.74 -0.60
CA THR A 17 -8.00 -2.29 -0.55
C THR A 17 -6.78 -1.93 0.28
N PHE A 18 -6.00 -0.95 -0.15
CA PHE A 18 -4.87 -0.48 0.63
C PHE A 18 -4.61 1.01 0.44
N ALA A 19 -4.01 1.65 1.45
CA ALA A 19 -3.73 3.08 1.44
C ALA A 19 -2.46 3.43 2.21
N LEU A 20 -1.69 4.38 1.66
CA LEU A 20 -0.53 5.00 2.30
C LEU A 20 -0.96 6.31 2.98
N ILE A 21 -0.79 6.40 4.29
CA ILE A 21 -1.34 7.48 5.12
C ILE A 21 -0.21 8.11 5.94
N ASP A 22 -0.13 9.43 6.04
CA ASP A 22 0.84 10.09 6.93
C ASP A 22 0.32 10.28 8.36
N ARG A 23 1.19 10.73 9.28
CA ARG A 23 0.80 10.99 10.69
C ARG A 23 -0.29 12.05 10.87
N LYS A 24 -0.61 12.86 9.85
CA LYS A 24 -1.70 13.85 9.89
C LYS A 24 -3.03 13.25 9.42
N GLY A 25 -3.04 11.97 9.04
CA GLY A 25 -4.20 11.29 8.47
C GLY A 25 -4.41 11.60 6.99
N VAL A 26 -3.43 12.21 6.30
CA VAL A 26 -3.53 12.48 4.86
C VAL A 26 -3.27 11.19 4.09
N ILE A 27 -4.18 10.85 3.18
CA ILE A 27 -4.02 9.73 2.25
C ILE A 27 -3.17 10.22 1.06
N HIS A 28 -1.99 9.62 0.89
CA HIS A 28 -1.07 9.92 -0.21
C HIS A 28 -1.25 8.97 -1.40
N PHE A 29 -1.75 7.77 -1.14
CA PHE A 29 -2.01 6.75 -2.15
C PHE A 29 -3.14 5.86 -1.66
N LYS A 30 -4.05 5.45 -2.55
CA LYS A 30 -5.10 4.48 -2.25
C LYS A 30 -5.46 3.71 -3.51
N GLU A 31 -5.56 2.39 -3.38
CA GLU A 31 -5.94 1.50 -4.47
C GLU A 31 -6.87 0.39 -4.00
N ASN A 32 -7.56 -0.22 -4.96
CA ASN A 32 -8.39 -1.40 -4.78
C ASN A 32 -8.12 -2.37 -5.93
N ILE A 33 -7.61 -3.56 -5.60
CA ILE A 33 -7.20 -4.57 -6.59
C ILE A 33 -7.93 -5.89 -6.37
N PRO A 34 -8.21 -6.68 -7.42
CA PRO A 34 -8.87 -7.97 -7.27
C PRO A 34 -7.98 -8.99 -6.54
N THR A 35 -8.40 -9.52 -5.39
CA THR A 35 -7.61 -10.47 -4.57
C THR A 35 -7.34 -11.77 -5.30
N HIS A 36 -8.35 -12.28 -6.00
CA HIS A 36 -8.33 -13.59 -6.66
C HIS A 36 -7.39 -13.66 -7.88
N GLN A 37 -6.83 -12.54 -8.32
CA GLN A 37 -5.83 -12.51 -9.40
C GLN A 37 -4.43 -12.95 -8.96
N TYR A 38 -4.22 -13.14 -7.64
CA TYR A 38 -2.93 -13.54 -7.09
C TYR A 38 -3.03 -14.95 -6.52
N ALA A 39 -2.15 -15.84 -6.99
CA ALA A 39 -2.17 -17.26 -6.63
C ALA A 39 -1.84 -17.51 -5.15
N ASP A 40 -1.10 -16.60 -4.52
CA ASP A 40 -0.79 -16.65 -3.10
C ASP A 40 -0.63 -15.23 -2.51
N ALA A 41 -0.57 -15.19 -1.17
CA ALA A 41 -0.42 -13.93 -0.43
C ALA A 41 0.90 -13.20 -0.75
N LYS A 42 1.97 -13.91 -1.12
CA LYS A 42 3.26 -13.27 -1.43
C LYS A 42 3.16 -12.47 -2.73
N LEU A 43 2.46 -13.00 -3.73
CA LEU A 43 2.21 -12.31 -4.99
C LEU A 43 1.34 -11.06 -4.79
N LEU A 44 0.30 -11.15 -3.94
CA LEU A 44 -0.53 -9.99 -3.58
C LEU A 44 0.31 -8.90 -2.90
N VAL A 45 1.11 -9.26 -1.88
CA VAL A 45 1.98 -8.31 -1.17
C VAL A 45 3.02 -7.69 -2.10
N ARG A 46 3.63 -8.49 -2.98
CA ARG A 46 4.57 -7.99 -3.99
C ARG A 46 3.89 -6.98 -4.91
N ARG A 47 2.67 -7.25 -5.35
CA ARG A 47 1.92 -6.32 -6.21
C ARG A 47 1.61 -5.01 -5.49
N ILE A 48 1.20 -5.08 -4.22
CA ILE A 48 0.98 -3.89 -3.39
C ILE A 48 2.27 -3.07 -3.29
N GLN A 49 3.42 -3.70 -3.05
CA GLN A 49 4.71 -3.02 -3.01
C GLN A 49 5.05 -2.33 -4.34
N GLU A 50 4.85 -3.01 -5.48
CA GLU A 50 5.08 -2.44 -6.81
C GLU A 50 4.22 -1.20 -7.07
N LEU A 51 2.97 -1.19 -6.59
CA LEU A 51 2.05 -0.06 -6.73
C LEU A 51 2.40 1.12 -5.81
N ILE A 52 2.95 0.85 -4.63
CA ILE A 52 3.28 1.90 -3.65
C ILE A 52 4.66 2.50 -3.90
N ASN A 53 5.62 1.73 -4.41
CA ASN A 53 7.01 2.17 -4.62
C ASN A 53 7.12 3.54 -5.32
N PRO A 54 6.42 3.82 -6.44
CA PRO A 54 6.47 5.14 -7.07
C PRO A 54 6.06 6.29 -6.12
N SER A 55 5.05 6.06 -5.28
CA SER A 55 4.57 7.04 -4.29
C SER A 55 5.59 7.31 -3.18
N LEU A 56 6.46 6.34 -2.89
CA LEU A 56 7.55 6.43 -1.91
C LEU A 56 8.83 7.01 -2.47
N GLN A 57 9.17 6.73 -3.72
CA GLN A 57 10.34 7.32 -4.37
C GLN A 57 10.16 8.83 -4.58
N ASN A 58 8.90 9.30 -4.65
CA ASN A 58 8.57 10.72 -4.59
C ASN A 58 8.59 11.31 -3.16
N ASN A 59 8.69 10.48 -2.11
CA ASN A 59 8.60 10.88 -0.71
C ASN A 59 9.58 10.07 0.16
N ASN A 60 10.82 10.53 0.28
CA ASN A 60 11.86 9.93 1.12
C ASN A 60 11.32 9.39 2.47
N GLN A 61 11.43 8.07 2.62
CA GLN A 61 11.31 7.22 3.82
C GLN A 61 9.90 6.80 4.27
N LEU A 62 9.64 5.49 4.14
CA LEU A 62 8.65 4.72 4.91
C LEU A 62 9.38 4.08 6.09
N ILE A 63 8.74 4.03 7.26
CA ILE A 63 9.20 3.25 8.41
C ILE A 63 8.06 2.31 8.80
N GLY A 64 8.36 1.00 8.73
CA GLY A 64 7.69 -0.13 9.40
C GLY A 64 6.17 -0.16 9.36
#